data_AF-A0A934IDH5-F1
#
_entry.id   AF-A0A934IDH5-F1
#
_cell.length_a   1.000
_cell.length_b   1.000
_cell.length_c   1.000
_cell.angle_alpha   90.00
_cell.angle_beta   90.00
_cell.angle_gamma   90.00
#
_symmetry.space_group_name_H-M   'P 1'
#
loop_
_entity.id
_entity.type
_entity.pdbx_description
1 polymer ?
#
loop_
_entity_poly.entity_id
_entity_poly.type
_entity_poly.pdbx_seq_one_letter_code
_entity_poly.pdbx_strand_id
1 'polypeptide(L)'
;MPPFPADSALDIADLYVRHVLGVADDVDPSEIEALALSRFPSTTWEIPPTEEQTPDGRQVRPGTLRVSRHTVITGPYAPRTEDGRDLGFDHGVDMVYDVQCPRERGPAPYRGGGDRDGLARVFADGLPIREEWRLSSWLVAVSRRLGGSVRFAVADGVTTHVTPDPAVSVDVTVYSGVWLDPEAAERVCQQANAGARLASTGIPWEGPPATTGVVPALPDSPLTPAQLKAIHERADAVDVAALRDPAPLTGYAVEVDLGRDGLVSVEVGGVESVPLVLRGAPWAQNGAISYLVRWTPEDLVDWQREVPSFGLKVSRTRAAGVVAQLARAVYAAVGGEVADQDEFLMDPEDV
;
A
#
# COMPACT_ATOMS: atom_id res chain seq x y z
N MET A 1 -11.20 -20.31 21.91
CA MET A 1 -11.97 -19.87 20.73
C MET A 1 -12.74 -21.05 20.14
N PRO A 2 -13.95 -20.85 19.60
CA PRO A 2 -14.65 -21.90 18.85
C PRO A 2 -13.88 -22.28 17.58
N PRO A 3 -14.07 -23.49 17.03
CA PRO A 3 -13.52 -23.87 15.74
C PRO A 3 -14.07 -22.99 14.61
N PHE A 4 -13.35 -22.94 13.50
CA PHE A 4 -13.78 -22.29 12.27
C PHE A 4 -15.01 -23.00 11.69
N PRO A 5 -16.13 -22.29 11.46
CA PRO A 5 -17.39 -22.92 11.09
C PRO A 5 -17.33 -23.48 9.68
N ALA A 6 -17.95 -24.63 9.44
CA ALA A 6 -18.06 -25.20 8.09
C ALA A 6 -18.94 -24.33 7.19
N ASP A 7 -20.07 -23.88 7.74
CA ASP A 7 -21.02 -23.00 7.07
C ASP A 7 -20.66 -21.53 7.21
N SER A 8 -21.18 -20.74 6.27
CA SER A 8 -21.00 -19.30 6.24
C SER A 8 -22.05 -18.58 7.12
N ALA A 9 -21.65 -17.45 7.72
CA ALA A 9 -22.57 -16.55 8.42
C ALA A 9 -23.61 -15.88 7.50
N LEU A 10 -23.28 -15.65 6.22
CA LEU A 10 -24.24 -15.28 5.20
C LEU A 10 -24.82 -16.55 4.56
N ASP A 11 -26.13 -16.59 4.29
CA ASP A 11 -26.77 -17.68 3.55
C ASP A 11 -26.42 -17.53 2.05
N ILE A 12 -25.34 -18.20 1.61
CA ILE A 12 -24.69 -17.85 0.34
C ILE A 12 -25.10 -18.75 -0.84
N ALA A 13 -25.49 -18.10 -1.95
CA ALA A 13 -25.46 -18.63 -3.32
C ALA A 13 -24.04 -18.58 -3.94
N ASP A 14 -23.87 -19.03 -5.19
CA ASP A 14 -22.59 -19.03 -5.96
C ASP A 14 -21.91 -17.64 -6.17
N LEU A 15 -22.45 -16.56 -5.57
CA LEU A 15 -22.05 -15.17 -5.82
C LEU A 15 -21.07 -14.57 -4.80
N TYR A 16 -20.76 -15.26 -3.70
CA TYR A 16 -19.77 -14.78 -2.73
C TYR A 16 -18.61 -15.76 -2.60
N VAL A 17 -17.53 -15.27 -2.01
CA VAL A 17 -16.32 -16.01 -1.72
C VAL A 17 -15.94 -15.84 -0.26
N ARG A 18 -15.27 -16.86 0.28
CA ARG A 18 -14.84 -16.95 1.67
C ARG A 18 -13.31 -16.93 1.73
N HIS A 19 -12.75 -15.81 2.14
CA HIS A 19 -11.32 -15.67 2.45
C HIS A 19 -11.13 -15.82 3.96
N VAL A 20 -9.89 -16.07 4.39
CA VAL A 20 -9.56 -16.19 5.81
C VAL A 20 -8.30 -15.40 6.10
N LEU A 21 -8.39 -14.50 7.07
CA LEU A 21 -7.25 -13.79 7.65
C LEU A 21 -6.76 -14.58 8.86
N GLY A 22 -5.51 -15.01 8.87
CA GLY A 22 -4.85 -15.63 10.01
C GLY A 22 -3.89 -14.67 10.69
N VAL A 23 -3.91 -14.63 12.02
CA VAL A 23 -3.08 -13.76 12.86
C VAL A 23 -2.70 -14.49 14.16
N ALA A 24 -1.72 -13.95 14.89
CA ALA A 24 -1.32 -14.42 16.21
C ALA A 24 -2.40 -14.12 17.28
N ASP A 25 -2.29 -14.74 18.46
CA ASP A 25 -3.28 -14.63 19.54
C ASP A 25 -3.19 -13.35 20.37
N ASP A 26 -2.15 -12.55 20.14
CA ASP A 26 -1.93 -11.24 20.78
C ASP A 26 -2.68 -10.10 20.10
N VAL A 27 -3.19 -10.30 18.88
CA VAL A 27 -3.96 -9.30 18.14
C VAL A 27 -5.35 -9.10 18.78
N ASP A 28 -5.64 -7.89 19.24
CA ASP A 28 -6.97 -7.58 19.77
C ASP A 28 -7.99 -7.38 18.63
N PRO A 29 -9.25 -7.84 18.74
CA PRO A 29 -10.27 -7.61 17.71
C PRO A 29 -10.51 -6.12 17.38
N SER A 30 -10.25 -5.21 18.32
CA SER A 30 -10.31 -3.76 18.07
C SER A 30 -9.21 -3.27 17.13
N GLU A 31 -8.07 -3.97 17.01
CA GLU A 31 -7.06 -3.66 16.00
C GLU A 31 -7.58 -3.95 14.58
N ILE A 32 -8.29 -5.08 14.41
CA ILE A 32 -8.94 -5.42 13.13
C ILE A 32 -10.00 -4.37 12.76
N GLU A 33 -10.79 -3.92 13.74
CA GLU A 33 -11.74 -2.83 13.53
C GLU A 33 -11.05 -1.52 13.13
N ALA A 34 -9.98 -1.13 13.83
CA ALA A 34 -9.23 0.09 13.54
C ALA A 34 -8.64 0.07 12.12
N LEU A 35 -8.03 -1.06 11.71
CA LEU A 35 -7.50 -1.25 10.37
C LEU A 35 -8.61 -1.30 9.31
N ALA A 36 -9.81 -1.78 9.64
CA ALA A 36 -10.95 -1.74 8.74
C ALA A 36 -11.52 -0.32 8.60
N LEU A 37 -11.58 0.46 9.67
CA LEU A 37 -12.04 1.85 9.67
C LEU A 37 -11.14 2.78 8.82
N SER A 38 -9.84 2.47 8.71
CA SER A 38 -8.92 3.24 7.86
C SER A 38 -9.25 3.12 6.36
N ARG A 39 -9.92 2.03 5.95
CA ARG A 39 -10.16 1.72 4.53
C ARG A 39 -11.62 1.69 4.13
N PHE A 40 -12.49 1.30 5.05
CA PHE A 40 -13.91 1.09 4.81
C PHE A 40 -14.74 2.03 5.69
N PRO A 41 -15.40 3.03 5.09
CA PRO A 41 -16.06 4.11 5.83
C PRO A 41 -17.32 3.66 6.57
N SER A 42 -17.85 2.48 6.24
CA SER A 42 -19.07 1.90 6.81
C SER A 42 -18.77 0.82 7.85
N THR A 43 -17.52 0.72 8.31
CA THR A 43 -17.10 -0.27 9.30
C THR A 43 -17.86 -0.09 10.61
N THR A 44 -18.53 -1.15 11.07
CA THR A 44 -19.27 -1.18 12.33
C THR A 44 -19.41 -2.61 12.83
N TRP A 45 -19.29 -2.81 14.15
CA TRP A 45 -19.71 -4.07 14.76
C TRP A 45 -21.23 -4.20 14.69
N GLU A 46 -21.73 -5.25 14.04
CA GLU A 46 -23.12 -5.68 14.18
C GLU A 46 -23.29 -6.45 15.48
N ILE A 47 -22.29 -7.28 15.81
CA ILE A 47 -22.18 -8.03 17.05
C ILE A 47 -20.72 -7.91 17.49
N PRO A 48 -20.39 -7.24 18.60
CA PRO A 48 -19.01 -7.17 19.07
C PRO A 48 -18.54 -8.53 19.60
N PRO A 49 -17.25 -8.89 19.45
CA PRO A 49 -16.69 -10.06 20.08
C PRO A 49 -16.74 -9.88 21.60
N THR A 50 -16.98 -10.96 22.33
CA THR A 50 -17.09 -10.91 23.80
C THR A 50 -16.22 -11.98 24.43
N GLU A 51 -15.68 -11.66 25.59
CA GLU A 51 -14.87 -12.59 26.36
C GLU A 51 -15.60 -12.97 27.63
N GLU A 52 -15.82 -14.27 27.80
CA GLU A 52 -16.49 -14.83 28.95
C GLU A 52 -15.50 -15.69 29.74
N GLN A 53 -15.42 -15.47 31.05
CA GLN A 53 -14.71 -16.37 31.94
C GLN A 53 -15.57 -17.61 32.18
N THR A 54 -15.11 -18.78 31.76
CA THR A 54 -15.77 -20.07 31.98
C THR A 54 -14.94 -20.94 32.94
N PRO A 55 -15.51 -22.04 33.48
CA PRO A 55 -14.77 -22.97 34.32
C PRO A 55 -13.54 -23.59 33.63
N ASP A 56 -13.57 -23.68 32.30
CA ASP A 56 -12.52 -24.27 31.47
C ASP A 56 -11.50 -23.23 30.95
N GLY A 57 -11.65 -21.95 31.31
CA GLY A 57 -10.75 -20.86 30.94
C GLY A 57 -11.45 -19.63 30.37
N ARG A 58 -10.72 -18.80 29.62
CA ARG A 58 -11.29 -17.63 28.91
C ARG A 58 -11.83 -18.09 27.57
N GLN A 59 -13.14 -17.91 27.35
CA GLN A 59 -13.81 -18.23 26.10
C GLN A 59 -14.14 -16.94 25.34
N VAL A 60 -13.52 -16.77 24.17
CA VAL A 60 -13.87 -15.70 23.24
C VAL A 60 -15.02 -16.15 22.36
N ARG A 61 -16.12 -15.39 22.36
CA ARG A 61 -17.22 -15.49 21.39
C ARG A 61 -16.92 -14.62 20.19
N PRO A 62 -17.01 -15.17 18.96
CA PRO A 62 -16.81 -14.41 17.73
C PRO A 62 -17.80 -13.25 17.61
N GLY A 63 -17.30 -12.11 17.15
CA GLY A 63 -18.11 -10.99 16.68
C GLY A 63 -18.36 -11.03 15.18
N THR A 64 -19.21 -10.13 14.70
CA THR A 64 -19.47 -9.84 13.29
C THR A 64 -19.24 -8.36 13.03
N LEU A 65 -18.15 -8.06 12.32
CA LEU A 65 -17.77 -6.74 11.86
C LEU A 65 -18.26 -6.57 10.43
N ARG A 66 -19.14 -5.59 10.19
CA ARG A 66 -19.56 -5.23 8.85
C ARG A 66 -18.67 -4.12 8.33
N VAL A 67 -18.03 -4.33 7.18
CA VAL A 67 -17.19 -3.31 6.51
C VAL A 67 -17.90 -2.67 5.31
N SER A 68 -18.89 -3.37 4.74
CA SER A 68 -19.72 -2.86 3.65
C SER A 68 -21.10 -3.52 3.65
N ARG A 69 -21.99 -3.10 2.73
CA ARG A 69 -23.28 -3.77 2.50
C ARG A 69 -23.14 -5.28 2.21
N HIS A 70 -22.07 -5.69 1.56
CA HIS A 70 -21.89 -7.06 1.07
C HIS A 70 -20.70 -7.79 1.70
N THR A 71 -19.97 -7.17 2.62
CA THR A 71 -18.79 -7.77 3.24
C THR A 71 -18.89 -7.81 4.75
N VAL A 72 -18.64 -9.01 5.29
CA VAL A 72 -18.47 -9.27 6.73
C VAL A 72 -17.11 -9.84 7.02
N ILE A 73 -16.65 -9.54 8.23
CA ILE A 73 -15.56 -10.20 8.88
C ILE A 73 -16.12 -10.78 10.18
N THR A 74 -16.02 -12.10 10.38
CA THR A 74 -16.45 -12.75 11.62
C THR A 74 -15.29 -13.45 12.29
N GLY A 75 -15.23 -13.41 13.61
CA GLY A 75 -14.11 -13.96 14.37
C GLY A 75 -13.94 -13.29 15.73
N PRO A 76 -12.92 -13.69 16.50
CA PRO A 76 -11.90 -14.67 16.13
C PRO A 76 -12.36 -16.14 16.30
N TYR A 77 -11.87 -17.02 15.43
CA TYR A 77 -12.02 -18.48 15.51
C TYR A 77 -10.66 -19.16 15.72
N ALA A 78 -10.65 -20.39 16.21
CA ALA A 78 -9.46 -21.23 16.18
C ALA A 78 -9.09 -21.60 14.73
N PRO A 79 -7.80 -21.78 14.40
CA PRO A 79 -7.28 -22.05 13.05
C PRO A 79 -7.52 -23.50 12.60
N ARG A 80 -8.67 -24.07 12.98
CA ARG A 80 -9.07 -25.44 12.67
C ARG A 80 -10.56 -25.51 12.44
N THR A 81 -11.00 -26.37 11.52
CA THR A 81 -12.42 -26.60 11.26
C THR A 81 -13.11 -27.29 12.43
N GLU A 82 -14.43 -27.34 12.42
CA GLU A 82 -15.24 -28.11 13.39
C GLU A 82 -14.85 -29.59 13.46
N ASP A 83 -14.45 -30.19 12.33
CA ASP A 83 -13.93 -31.56 12.25
C ASP A 83 -12.49 -31.71 12.80
N GLY A 84 -11.87 -30.62 13.27
CA GLY A 84 -10.50 -30.59 13.77
C GLY A 84 -9.41 -30.58 12.69
N ARG A 85 -9.75 -30.30 11.42
CA ARG A 85 -8.76 -30.18 10.34
C ARG A 85 -8.11 -28.80 10.36
N ASP A 86 -6.80 -28.76 10.17
CA ASP A 86 -6.04 -27.52 10.04
C ASP A 86 -6.45 -26.74 8.79
N LEU A 87 -6.44 -25.41 8.86
CA LEU A 87 -6.72 -24.52 7.73
C LEU A 87 -5.51 -24.30 6.81
N GLY A 88 -4.34 -24.85 7.17
CA GLY A 88 -3.16 -24.89 6.30
C GLY A 88 -2.35 -23.60 6.28
N PHE A 89 -2.42 -22.82 7.37
CA PHE A 89 -1.53 -21.67 7.55
C PHE A 89 -0.13 -22.13 7.96
N ASP A 90 0.88 -21.33 7.60
CA ASP A 90 2.24 -21.49 8.10
C ASP A 90 2.31 -21.09 9.59
N HIS A 91 3.50 -21.18 10.19
CA HIS A 91 3.72 -20.82 11.59
C HIS A 91 3.31 -19.36 11.89
N GLY A 92 2.78 -19.11 13.09
CA GLY A 92 2.42 -17.77 13.56
C GLY A 92 0.93 -17.40 13.44
N VAL A 93 0.07 -18.36 13.09
CA VAL A 93 -1.39 -18.18 13.09
C VAL A 93 -2.01 -18.99 14.22
N ASP A 94 -2.48 -18.29 15.25
CA ASP A 94 -3.14 -18.88 16.42
C ASP A 94 -4.66 -18.64 16.41
N MET A 95 -5.12 -17.69 15.60
CA MET A 95 -6.53 -17.41 15.37
C MET A 95 -6.81 -16.91 13.96
N VAL A 96 -8.07 -17.02 13.55
CA VAL A 96 -8.52 -16.65 12.20
C VAL A 96 -9.81 -15.85 12.20
N TYR A 97 -9.94 -14.99 11.20
CA TYR A 97 -11.15 -14.25 10.87
C TYR A 97 -11.68 -14.73 9.52
N ASP A 98 -12.96 -15.08 9.50
CA ASP A 98 -13.71 -15.44 8.31
C ASP A 98 -14.16 -14.18 7.58
N VAL A 99 -13.74 -14.03 6.32
CA VAL A 99 -13.96 -12.83 5.53
C VAL A 99 -14.79 -13.17 4.30
N GLN A 100 -16.02 -12.67 4.25
CA GLN A 100 -16.96 -13.00 3.18
C GLN A 100 -17.27 -11.76 2.35
N CYS A 101 -17.18 -11.87 1.03
CA CYS A 101 -17.45 -10.77 0.11
C CYS A 101 -17.99 -11.28 -1.24
N PRO A 102 -18.59 -10.41 -2.07
CA PRO A 102 -18.98 -10.78 -3.43
C PRO A 102 -17.79 -11.31 -4.21
N ARG A 103 -18.03 -12.36 -5.00
CA ARG A 103 -17.04 -12.91 -5.91
C ARG A 103 -17.06 -12.12 -7.21
N GLU A 104 -16.01 -11.34 -7.46
CA GLU A 104 -15.87 -10.48 -8.62
C GLU A 104 -14.50 -10.72 -9.29
N ARG A 105 -14.48 -11.49 -10.38
CA ARG A 105 -13.26 -11.81 -11.15
C ARG A 105 -13.17 -10.96 -12.42
N GLY A 106 -12.01 -10.38 -12.65
CA GLY A 106 -11.62 -9.72 -13.89
C GLY A 106 -10.73 -10.60 -14.77
N PRO A 107 -9.99 -10.00 -15.72
CA PRO A 107 -9.03 -10.73 -16.53
C PRO A 107 -7.85 -11.27 -15.69
N ALA A 108 -7.19 -12.29 -16.23
CA ALA A 108 -5.92 -12.79 -15.70
C ALA A 108 -4.85 -11.66 -15.65
N PRO A 109 -3.90 -11.75 -14.71
CA PRO A 109 -2.83 -10.76 -14.59
C PRO A 109 -1.98 -10.69 -15.88
N TYR A 110 -1.43 -9.51 -16.14
CA TYR A 110 -0.55 -9.30 -17.29
C TYR A 110 0.75 -10.11 -17.13
N ARG A 111 1.16 -10.81 -18.19
CA ARG A 111 2.40 -11.60 -18.17
C ARG A 111 3.61 -10.69 -18.07
N GLY A 112 4.45 -10.91 -17.05
CA GLY A 112 5.61 -10.07 -16.78
C GLY A 112 5.28 -8.80 -16.00
N GLY A 113 4.03 -8.65 -15.53
CA GLY A 113 3.71 -7.66 -14.50
C GLY A 113 4.36 -8.00 -13.15
N GLY A 114 4.43 -6.99 -12.28
CA GLY A 114 4.87 -7.16 -10.89
C GLY A 114 3.88 -7.97 -10.07
N ASP A 115 4.39 -8.68 -9.07
CA ASP A 115 3.60 -9.45 -8.11
C ASP A 115 4.18 -9.36 -6.69
N ARG A 116 4.54 -8.13 -6.28
CA ARG A 116 5.17 -7.87 -4.97
C ARG A 116 4.37 -8.44 -3.79
N ASP A 117 3.05 -8.46 -3.92
CA ASP A 117 2.10 -8.86 -2.88
C ASP A 117 1.52 -10.28 -3.10
N GLY A 118 1.99 -11.02 -4.11
CA GLY A 118 1.58 -12.39 -4.41
C GLY A 118 0.16 -12.56 -4.97
N LEU A 119 -0.60 -11.46 -5.16
CA LEU A 119 -1.97 -11.51 -5.65
C LEU A 119 -2.08 -12.00 -7.10
N ALA A 120 -1.11 -11.71 -7.97
CA ALA A 120 -1.11 -12.21 -9.35
C ALA A 120 -0.89 -13.72 -9.39
N ARG A 121 -0.03 -14.27 -8.53
CA ARG A 121 0.16 -15.71 -8.34
C ARG A 121 -1.09 -16.38 -7.78
N VAL A 122 -1.70 -15.80 -6.75
CA VAL A 122 -2.92 -16.34 -6.12
C VAL A 122 -4.07 -16.39 -7.11
N PHE A 123 -4.30 -15.29 -7.81
CA PHE A 123 -5.44 -15.10 -8.72
C PHE A 123 -5.00 -15.22 -10.19
N ALA A 124 -4.22 -16.25 -10.51
CA ALA A 124 -3.62 -16.46 -11.83
C ALA A 124 -4.65 -16.59 -12.97
N ASP A 125 -5.83 -17.12 -12.68
CA ASP A 125 -6.91 -17.30 -13.66
C ASP A 125 -7.80 -16.05 -13.82
N GLY A 126 -7.68 -15.07 -12.94
CA GLY A 126 -8.48 -13.85 -12.97
C GLY A 126 -8.34 -13.04 -11.69
N LEU A 127 -7.79 -11.83 -11.79
CA LEU A 127 -7.61 -10.94 -10.64
C LEU A 127 -8.98 -10.57 -10.03
N PRO A 128 -9.06 -10.40 -8.70
CA PRO A 128 -10.25 -9.83 -8.11
C PRO A 128 -10.40 -8.39 -8.61
N ILE A 129 -11.63 -7.94 -8.75
CA ILE A 129 -11.96 -6.56 -9.16
C ILE A 129 -12.93 -5.95 -8.14
N ARG A 130 -13.16 -4.64 -8.25
CA ARG A 130 -14.17 -3.92 -7.47
C ARG A 130 -14.03 -4.16 -5.96
N GLU A 131 -15.03 -4.75 -5.32
CA GLU A 131 -15.06 -4.89 -3.86
C GLU A 131 -14.11 -5.97 -3.38
N GLU A 132 -14.05 -7.09 -4.08
CA GLU A 132 -13.10 -8.15 -3.75
C GLU A 132 -11.65 -7.72 -3.93
N TRP A 133 -11.33 -6.88 -4.93
CA TRP A 133 -9.99 -6.31 -5.06
C TRP A 133 -9.64 -5.47 -3.84
N ARG A 134 -10.51 -4.51 -3.49
CA ARG A 134 -10.29 -3.61 -2.34
C ARG A 134 -10.07 -4.41 -1.06
N LEU A 135 -10.88 -5.45 -0.85
CA LEU A 135 -10.77 -6.32 0.32
C LEU A 135 -9.52 -7.19 0.29
N SER A 136 -9.20 -7.82 -0.84
CA SER A 136 -8.02 -8.68 -0.98
C SER A 136 -6.72 -7.91 -0.79
N SER A 137 -6.60 -6.72 -1.37
CA SER A 137 -5.45 -5.84 -1.14
C SER A 137 -5.36 -5.40 0.32
N TRP A 138 -6.50 -5.11 0.95
CA TRP A 138 -6.54 -4.74 2.37
C TRP A 138 -6.16 -5.91 3.28
N LEU A 139 -6.60 -7.14 3.00
CA LEU A 139 -6.21 -8.32 3.77
C LEU A 139 -4.70 -8.55 3.72
N VAL A 140 -4.06 -8.37 2.57
CA VAL A 140 -2.60 -8.47 2.47
C VAL A 140 -1.91 -7.38 3.30
N ALA A 141 -2.41 -6.14 3.24
CA ALA A 141 -1.89 -5.04 4.06
C ALA A 141 -2.04 -5.32 5.57
N VAL A 142 -3.21 -5.79 6.01
CA VAL A 142 -3.47 -6.17 7.40
C VAL A 142 -2.56 -7.32 7.84
N SER A 143 -2.44 -8.37 7.03
CA SER A 143 -1.51 -9.46 7.33
C SER A 143 -0.07 -8.98 7.42
N ARG A 144 0.35 -8.03 6.58
CA ARG A 144 1.70 -7.46 6.65
C ARG A 144 1.91 -6.71 7.96
N ARG A 145 0.94 -5.87 8.35
CA ARG A 145 0.98 -5.07 9.58
C ARG A 145 1.01 -5.93 10.84
N LEU A 146 0.20 -6.99 10.86
CA LEU A 146 0.01 -7.86 12.03
C LEU A 146 0.91 -9.11 12.01
N GLY A 147 1.81 -9.23 11.05
CA GLY A 147 2.66 -10.43 10.89
C GLY A 147 1.88 -11.72 10.59
N GLY A 148 0.69 -11.61 10.02
CA GLY A 148 -0.22 -12.71 9.71
C GLY A 148 -0.11 -13.24 8.28
N SER A 149 -1.09 -14.05 7.91
CA SER A 149 -1.21 -14.66 6.58
C SER A 149 -2.65 -14.65 6.09
N VAL A 150 -2.87 -14.65 4.78
CA VAL A 150 -4.20 -14.72 4.18
C VAL A 150 -4.36 -16.03 3.40
N ARG A 151 -5.50 -16.70 3.60
CA ARG A 151 -5.95 -17.81 2.76
C ARG A 151 -7.08 -17.31 1.87
N PHE A 152 -6.82 -17.22 0.57
CA PHE A 152 -7.80 -16.84 -0.44
C PHE A 152 -8.47 -18.08 -1.02
N ALA A 153 -9.80 -18.07 -1.09
CA ALA A 153 -10.55 -18.97 -1.98
C ALA A 153 -10.55 -18.38 -3.39
N VAL A 154 -9.96 -19.11 -4.33
CA VAL A 154 -9.74 -18.63 -5.71
C VAL A 154 -10.72 -19.28 -6.69
N ALA A 155 -11.09 -20.54 -6.42
CA ALA A 155 -12.14 -21.29 -7.08
C ALA A 155 -12.84 -22.25 -6.11
N ASP A 156 -13.85 -22.96 -6.58
CA ASP A 156 -14.68 -23.81 -5.73
C ASP A 156 -13.84 -24.96 -5.17
N GLY A 157 -13.66 -24.99 -3.85
CA GLY A 157 -12.77 -25.93 -3.17
C GLY A 157 -11.27 -25.69 -3.40
N VAL A 158 -10.87 -24.63 -4.11
CA VAL A 158 -9.47 -24.30 -4.38
C VAL A 158 -9.05 -23.06 -3.60
N THR A 159 -8.03 -23.20 -2.77
CA THR A 159 -7.53 -22.14 -1.90
C THR A 159 -6.04 -21.96 -2.04
N THR A 160 -5.55 -20.74 -1.83
CA THR A 160 -4.13 -20.39 -1.92
C THR A 160 -3.77 -19.40 -0.83
N HIS A 161 -2.53 -19.46 -0.35
CA HIS A 161 -2.04 -18.65 0.75
C HIS A 161 -1.09 -17.55 0.28
N VAL A 162 -1.09 -16.44 1.04
CA VAL A 162 -0.12 -15.35 0.98
C VAL A 162 0.35 -15.05 2.39
N THR A 163 1.66 -15.05 2.59
CA THR A 163 2.31 -14.54 3.80
C THR A 163 3.16 -13.35 3.37
N PRO A 164 2.66 -12.11 3.48
CA PRO A 164 3.39 -10.94 3.03
C PRO A 164 4.66 -10.73 3.86
N ASP A 165 5.72 -10.26 3.21
CA ASP A 165 6.96 -9.85 3.89
C ASP A 165 6.68 -8.57 4.72
N PRO A 166 6.75 -8.60 6.06
CA PRO A 166 6.45 -7.44 6.89
C PRO A 166 7.38 -6.26 6.61
N ALA A 167 8.60 -6.53 6.13
CA ALA A 167 9.59 -5.50 5.83
C ALA A 167 9.47 -4.93 4.41
N VAL A 168 8.47 -5.33 3.60
CA VAL A 168 8.33 -4.83 2.22
C VAL A 168 7.85 -3.38 2.13
N SER A 169 7.07 -2.95 3.12
CA SER A 169 6.57 -1.59 3.23
C SER A 169 7.59 -0.77 4.01
N VAL A 170 8.24 0.19 3.34
CA VAL A 170 9.21 1.08 3.99
C VAL A 170 8.85 2.55 3.85
N ASP A 171 7.96 2.90 2.93
CA ASP A 171 7.52 4.27 2.73
C ASP A 171 6.69 4.74 3.93
N VAL A 172 6.83 6.03 4.25
CA VAL A 172 6.11 6.67 5.35
C VAL A 172 5.53 7.99 4.85
N THR A 173 4.27 8.26 5.21
CA THR A 173 3.63 9.54 4.89
C THR A 173 3.38 10.31 6.16
N VAL A 174 3.87 11.55 6.23
CA VAL A 174 3.47 12.51 7.27
C VAL A 174 2.41 13.43 6.69
N TYR A 175 1.23 13.43 7.29
CA TYR A 175 0.16 14.35 6.94
C TYR A 175 0.13 15.50 7.92
N SER A 176 0.10 16.74 7.41
CA SER A 176 0.04 17.94 8.25
C SER A 176 -0.84 19.02 7.63
N GLY A 177 -1.34 19.94 8.47
CA GLY A 177 -1.95 21.18 8.03
C GLY A 177 -0.93 22.28 7.70
N VAL A 178 0.36 22.01 7.91
CA VAL A 178 1.46 22.97 7.71
C VAL A 178 2.13 22.70 6.38
N TRP A 179 2.25 23.74 5.56
CA TRP A 179 3.11 23.74 4.37
C TRP A 179 4.47 24.32 4.73
N LEU A 180 5.52 23.56 4.45
CA LEU A 180 6.90 24.07 4.49
C LEU A 180 7.25 24.63 3.13
N ASP A 181 7.89 25.79 3.10
CA ASP A 181 8.53 26.26 1.87
C ASP A 181 9.65 25.30 1.45
N PRO A 182 9.96 25.15 0.15
CA PRO A 182 10.95 24.20 -0.34
C PRO A 182 12.31 24.30 0.37
N GLU A 183 12.82 25.52 0.58
CA GLU A 183 14.10 25.69 1.28
C GLU A 183 14.02 25.29 2.76
N ALA A 184 12.88 25.52 3.42
CA ALA A 184 12.67 25.10 4.81
C ALA A 184 12.63 23.57 4.92
N ALA A 185 11.92 22.90 4.02
CA ALA A 185 11.90 21.44 3.96
C ALA A 185 13.28 20.84 3.66
N GLU A 186 14.04 21.44 2.75
CA GLU A 186 15.42 21.04 2.49
C GLU A 186 16.28 21.14 3.75
N ARG A 187 16.18 22.25 4.50
CA ARG A 187 16.92 22.44 5.75
C ARG A 187 16.55 21.41 6.82
N VAL A 188 15.26 21.10 6.98
CA VAL A 188 14.79 20.06 7.90
C VAL A 188 15.37 18.70 7.51
N CYS A 189 15.31 18.35 6.22
CA CYS A 189 15.85 17.09 5.72
C CYS A 189 17.38 17.03 5.83
N GLN A 190 18.10 18.14 5.62
CA GLN A 190 19.55 18.24 5.76
C GLN A 190 20.05 18.03 7.19
N GLN A 191 19.26 18.44 8.18
CA GLN A 191 19.56 18.18 9.59
C GLN A 191 19.49 16.68 9.93
N ALA A 192 18.55 15.96 9.30
CA ALA A 192 18.48 14.51 9.37
C ALA A 192 19.60 13.85 8.56
N ASN A 193 19.71 14.18 7.28
CA ASN A 193 20.66 13.59 6.36
C ASN A 193 21.38 14.68 5.56
N ALA A 194 22.69 14.83 5.79
CA ALA A 194 23.49 15.88 5.15
C ALA A 194 23.53 15.80 3.61
N GLY A 195 23.16 14.66 3.01
CA GLY A 195 23.05 14.48 1.56
C GLY A 195 21.72 14.96 0.96
N ALA A 196 20.77 15.43 1.79
CA ALA A 196 19.46 15.89 1.33
C ALA A 196 19.57 17.19 0.51
N ARG A 197 18.92 17.20 -0.65
CA ARG A 197 18.88 18.34 -1.57
C ARG A 197 17.54 18.47 -2.28
N LEU A 198 17.14 19.68 -2.63
CA LEU A 198 15.92 19.88 -3.43
C LEU A 198 16.04 19.20 -4.80
N ALA A 199 15.02 18.44 -5.19
CA ALA A 199 14.93 17.78 -6.49
C ALA A 199 14.86 18.81 -7.65
N SER A 200 14.47 20.05 -7.37
CA SER A 200 14.50 21.15 -8.33
C SER A 200 15.92 21.60 -8.71
N THR A 201 16.96 21.16 -7.98
CA THR A 201 18.38 21.42 -8.31
C THR A 201 18.92 20.45 -9.37
N GLY A 202 18.15 20.25 -10.44
CA GLY A 202 18.50 19.41 -11.56
C GLY A 202 19.68 19.95 -12.38
N ILE A 203 20.24 19.12 -13.24
CA ILE A 203 21.23 19.54 -14.24
C ILE A 203 20.49 20.29 -15.35
N PRO A 204 20.98 21.45 -15.82
CA PRO A 204 20.42 22.12 -16.97
C PRO A 204 20.31 21.16 -18.17
N TRP A 205 19.11 21.01 -18.71
CA TRP A 205 18.90 20.22 -19.92
C TRP A 205 19.64 20.88 -21.09
N GLU A 206 20.63 20.18 -21.67
CA GLU A 206 21.43 20.70 -22.79
C GLU A 206 20.68 20.70 -24.13
N GLY A 207 19.41 20.31 -24.13
CA GLY A 207 18.61 20.16 -25.34
C GLY A 207 18.69 18.75 -25.93
N PRO A 208 17.75 18.42 -26.83
CA PRO A 208 17.78 17.15 -27.53
C PRO A 208 18.99 17.07 -28.48
N PRO A 209 19.46 15.86 -28.84
CA PRO A 209 20.47 15.69 -29.88
C PRO A 209 20.08 16.36 -31.18
N ALA A 210 21.05 16.84 -31.97
CA ALA A 210 20.80 17.53 -33.24
C ALA A 210 20.09 16.66 -34.30
N THR A 211 20.06 15.34 -34.12
CA THR A 211 19.39 14.38 -35.01
C THR A 211 17.90 14.18 -34.69
N THR A 212 17.43 14.76 -33.59
CA THR A 212 16.05 14.66 -33.11
C THR A 212 15.07 15.21 -34.17
N GLY A 213 14.05 14.42 -34.53
CA GLY A 213 13.09 14.73 -35.58
C GLY A 213 13.58 14.62 -37.02
N VAL A 214 14.83 14.27 -37.24
CA VAL A 214 15.41 14.00 -38.56
C VAL A 214 15.57 12.50 -38.81
N VAL A 215 15.93 11.75 -37.77
CA VAL A 215 16.16 10.30 -37.83
C VAL A 215 15.12 9.57 -36.97
N PRO A 216 14.51 8.48 -37.46
CA PRO A 216 13.61 7.68 -36.63
C PRO A 216 14.36 7.07 -35.43
N ALA A 217 13.73 7.12 -34.25
CA ALA A 217 14.29 6.49 -33.04
C ALA A 217 14.28 4.95 -33.12
N LEU A 218 13.39 4.37 -33.93
CA LEU A 218 13.29 2.93 -34.18
C LEU A 218 13.67 2.63 -35.64
N PRO A 219 14.52 1.62 -35.90
CA PRO A 219 14.96 1.28 -37.26
C PRO A 219 13.81 1.00 -38.25
N ASP A 220 12.74 0.35 -37.78
CA ASP A 220 11.60 -0.06 -38.61
C ASP A 220 10.40 0.89 -38.49
N SER A 221 10.64 2.15 -38.14
CA SER A 221 9.57 3.13 -38.01
C SER A 221 8.83 3.34 -39.34
N PRO A 222 7.50 3.25 -39.37
CA PRO A 222 6.72 3.50 -40.59
C PRO A 222 6.62 5.00 -40.94
N LEU A 223 7.22 5.88 -40.12
CA LEU A 223 7.13 7.33 -40.28
C LEU A 223 8.18 7.85 -41.26
N THR A 224 7.73 8.68 -42.20
CA THR A 224 8.61 9.42 -43.11
C THR A 224 9.36 10.54 -42.36
N PRO A 225 10.51 11.01 -42.86
CA PRO A 225 11.23 12.15 -42.26
C PRO A 225 10.37 13.41 -42.10
N ALA A 226 9.45 13.67 -43.05
CA ALA A 226 8.54 14.81 -42.96
C ALA A 226 7.52 14.66 -41.82
N GLN A 227 7.01 13.44 -41.59
CA GLN A 227 6.11 13.16 -40.47
C GLN A 227 6.82 13.26 -39.12
N LEU A 228 8.05 12.75 -39.03
CA LEU A 228 8.89 12.90 -37.83
C LEU A 228 9.13 14.36 -37.49
N LYS A 229 9.54 15.16 -38.49
CA LYS A 229 9.73 16.60 -38.33
C LYS A 229 8.45 17.29 -37.84
N ALA A 230 7.31 16.99 -38.45
CA ALA A 230 6.04 17.60 -38.05
C ALA A 230 5.60 17.21 -36.62
N ILE A 231 5.89 15.97 -36.18
CA ILE A 231 5.64 15.55 -34.79
C ILE A 231 6.53 16.34 -33.83
N HIS A 232 7.81 16.50 -34.17
CA HIS A 232 8.74 17.27 -33.36
C HIS A 232 8.38 18.76 -33.28
N GLU A 233 8.03 19.40 -34.40
CA GLU A 233 7.58 20.79 -34.40
C GLU A 233 6.32 20.99 -33.54
N ARG A 234 5.42 20.00 -33.49
CA ARG A 234 4.26 20.03 -32.60
C ARG A 234 4.64 19.87 -31.14
N ALA A 235 5.61 19.00 -30.83
CA ALA A 235 6.13 18.85 -29.47
C ALA A 235 6.82 20.15 -29.02
N ASP A 236 7.68 20.73 -29.86
CA ASP A 236 8.37 22.00 -29.58
C ASP A 236 7.36 23.14 -29.34
N ALA A 237 6.27 23.19 -30.12
CA ALA A 237 5.22 24.19 -29.92
C ALA A 237 4.51 24.04 -28.55
N VAL A 238 4.31 22.80 -28.09
CA VAL A 238 3.76 22.51 -26.75
C VAL A 238 4.75 22.92 -25.67
N ASP A 239 6.04 22.56 -25.81
CA ASP A 239 7.09 22.90 -24.85
C ASP A 239 7.26 24.43 -24.73
N VAL A 240 7.31 25.13 -25.87
CA VAL A 240 7.38 26.60 -25.90
C VAL A 240 6.14 27.23 -25.26
N ALA A 241 4.95 26.67 -25.46
CA ALA A 241 3.74 27.17 -24.80
C ALA A 241 3.82 26.97 -23.28
N ALA A 242 4.24 25.79 -22.81
CA ALA A 242 4.43 25.49 -21.39
C ALA A 242 5.48 26.39 -20.73
N LEU A 243 6.58 26.71 -21.42
CA LEU A 243 7.62 27.62 -20.91
C LEU A 243 7.17 29.08 -20.84
N ARG A 244 6.21 29.49 -21.68
CA ARG A 244 5.68 30.86 -21.69
C ARG A 244 4.67 31.12 -20.57
N ASP A 245 3.95 30.09 -20.16
CA ASP A 245 2.95 30.15 -19.09
C ASP A 245 3.12 28.91 -18.19
N PRO A 246 4.18 28.89 -17.36
CA PRO A 246 4.47 27.73 -16.51
C PRO A 246 3.35 27.55 -15.50
N ALA A 247 2.81 26.33 -15.45
CA ALA A 247 1.83 25.97 -14.43
C ALA A 247 2.42 26.20 -13.02
N PRO A 248 1.61 26.66 -12.06
CA PRO A 248 2.08 26.83 -10.69
C PRO A 248 2.52 25.47 -10.12
N LEU A 249 3.67 25.46 -9.45
CA LEU A 249 4.16 24.28 -8.74
C LEU A 249 3.18 23.96 -7.60
N THR A 250 2.53 22.80 -7.69
CA THR A 250 1.61 22.28 -6.66
C THR A 250 2.30 21.36 -5.65
N GLY A 251 3.62 21.17 -5.80
CA GLY A 251 4.44 20.27 -5.02
C GLY A 251 5.92 20.46 -5.32
N TYR A 252 6.76 19.89 -4.45
CA TYR A 252 8.21 19.83 -4.60
C TYR A 252 8.73 18.56 -3.92
N ALA A 253 10.00 18.23 -4.09
CA ALA A 253 10.61 17.12 -3.39
C ALA A 253 12.02 17.45 -2.87
N VAL A 254 12.41 16.79 -1.78
CA VAL A 254 13.79 16.73 -1.29
C VAL A 254 14.29 15.30 -1.45
N GLU A 255 15.48 15.12 -2.01
CA GLU A 255 16.03 13.82 -2.36
C GLU A 255 17.33 13.53 -1.61
N VAL A 256 17.51 12.25 -1.26
CA VAL A 256 18.75 11.68 -0.74
C VAL A 256 19.14 10.52 -1.65
N ASP A 257 20.26 10.69 -2.37
CA ASP A 257 20.86 9.66 -3.20
C ASP A 257 21.63 8.65 -2.34
N LEU A 258 21.21 7.38 -2.36
CA LEU A 258 21.85 6.27 -1.64
C LEU A 258 22.80 5.46 -2.54
N GLY A 259 23.08 5.95 -3.75
CA GLY A 259 23.90 5.29 -4.75
C GLY A 259 23.29 3.94 -5.15
N ARG A 260 23.99 2.85 -4.84
CA ARG A 260 23.54 1.50 -5.22
C ARG A 260 22.27 1.05 -4.50
N ASP A 261 21.96 1.66 -3.37
CA ASP A 261 20.78 1.31 -2.58
C ASP A 261 19.52 2.06 -3.08
N GLY A 262 19.64 2.95 -4.08
CA GLY A 262 18.53 3.69 -4.71
C GLY A 262 18.40 5.14 -4.23
N LEU A 263 17.18 5.66 -4.33
CA LEU A 263 16.83 7.06 -4.00
C LEU A 263 15.78 7.09 -2.90
N VAL A 264 15.93 8.00 -1.93
CA VAL A 264 14.83 8.37 -1.02
C VAL A 264 14.37 9.78 -1.33
N SER A 265 13.08 9.96 -1.58
CA SER A 265 12.44 11.26 -1.84
C SER A 265 11.45 11.59 -0.74
N VAL A 266 11.45 12.85 -0.29
CA VAL A 266 10.37 13.46 0.49
C VAL A 266 9.53 14.28 -0.50
N GLU A 267 8.48 13.67 -1.02
CA GLU A 267 7.53 14.28 -1.96
C GLU A 267 6.49 15.09 -1.17
N VAL A 268 6.46 16.41 -1.39
CA VAL A 268 5.56 17.34 -0.69
C VAL A 268 4.50 17.85 -1.64
N GLY A 269 3.23 17.73 -1.26
CA GLY A 269 2.10 18.16 -2.09
C GLY A 269 0.81 18.34 -1.30
N GLY A 270 -0.11 19.11 -1.87
CA GLY A 270 -1.47 19.25 -1.34
C GLY A 270 -2.33 18.02 -1.65
N VAL A 271 -3.12 17.60 -0.66
CA VAL A 271 -4.08 16.51 -0.75
C VAL A 271 -5.48 17.08 -0.60
N GLU A 272 -6.21 17.16 -1.71
CA GLU A 272 -7.60 17.65 -1.73
C GLU A 272 -8.58 16.60 -1.20
N SER A 273 -8.38 15.33 -1.56
CA SER A 273 -9.18 14.20 -1.05
C SER A 273 -8.47 13.54 0.11
N VAL A 274 -8.76 14.00 1.32
CA VAL A 274 -8.15 13.51 2.55
C VAL A 274 -8.43 12.01 2.76
N PRO A 275 -7.38 11.18 3.00
CA PRO A 275 -7.54 9.76 3.29
C PRO A 275 -8.48 9.49 4.45
N LEU A 276 -9.22 8.38 4.37
CA LEU A 276 -10.21 8.00 5.38
C LEU A 276 -9.62 7.88 6.79
N VAL A 277 -8.36 7.48 6.86
CA VAL A 277 -7.63 7.34 8.11
C VAL A 277 -7.52 8.67 8.90
N LEU A 278 -7.57 9.82 8.21
CA LEU A 278 -7.53 11.15 8.81
C LEU A 278 -8.92 11.76 9.08
N ARG A 279 -10.01 11.03 8.83
CA ARG A 279 -11.39 11.55 8.99
C ARG A 279 -11.66 12.09 10.40
N GLY A 280 -11.00 11.52 11.41
CA GLY A 280 -11.11 11.96 12.80
C GLY A 280 -10.36 13.26 13.13
N ALA A 281 -9.44 13.70 12.26
CA ALA A 281 -8.58 14.85 12.49
C ALA A 281 -9.27 16.16 12.07
N PRO A 282 -9.62 17.07 13.00
CA PRO A 282 -10.33 18.31 12.65
C PRO A 282 -9.55 19.22 11.71
N TRP A 283 -8.22 19.21 11.80
CA TRP A 283 -7.33 20.04 10.98
C TRP A 283 -7.31 19.60 9.51
N ALA A 284 -7.65 18.34 9.20
CA ALA A 284 -7.60 17.78 7.86
C ALA A 284 -8.92 17.94 7.08
N GLN A 285 -9.97 18.51 7.68
CA GLN A 285 -11.32 18.54 7.07
C GLN A 285 -11.41 19.28 5.73
N ASN A 286 -10.49 20.22 5.46
CA ASN A 286 -10.47 21.05 4.26
C ASN A 286 -9.28 20.76 3.34
N GLY A 287 -8.68 19.57 3.48
CA GLY A 287 -7.44 19.20 2.81
C GLY A 287 -6.28 19.06 3.80
N ALA A 288 -5.20 18.45 3.32
CA ALA A 288 -3.97 18.24 4.07
C ALA A 288 -2.76 18.46 3.16
N ILE A 289 -1.58 18.60 3.75
CA ILE A 289 -0.31 18.48 3.06
C ILE A 289 0.23 17.07 3.33
N SER A 290 0.62 16.36 2.28
CA SER A 290 1.34 15.09 2.39
C SER A 290 2.83 15.32 2.22
N TYR A 291 3.61 14.76 3.13
CA TYR A 291 5.04 14.57 3.01
C TYR A 291 5.29 13.07 2.87
N LEU A 292 5.26 12.57 1.64
CA LEU A 292 5.51 11.17 1.34
C LEU A 292 7.02 10.93 1.27
N VAL A 293 7.55 10.21 2.25
CA VAL A 293 8.92 9.74 2.28
C VAL A 293 8.97 8.37 1.61
N ARG A 294 9.40 8.34 0.35
CA ARG A 294 9.42 7.14 -0.50
C ARG A 294 10.83 6.67 -0.77
N TRP A 295 11.03 5.36 -0.75
CA TRP A 295 12.22 4.72 -1.30
C TRP A 295 11.97 4.12 -2.68
N THR A 296 12.84 4.44 -3.64
CA THR A 296 12.85 3.84 -4.98
C THR A 296 14.19 3.12 -5.21
N PRO A 297 14.21 1.78 -5.37
CA PRO A 297 15.42 1.05 -5.69
C PRO A 297 15.83 1.20 -7.16
N GLU A 298 17.09 0.90 -7.46
CA GLU A 298 17.63 0.86 -8.83
C GLU A 298 16.98 -0.25 -9.70
N ASP A 299 16.81 -1.45 -9.14
CA ASP A 299 16.20 -2.59 -9.85
C ASP A 299 14.69 -2.67 -9.55
N LEU A 300 13.91 -1.96 -10.37
CA LEU A 300 12.45 -1.95 -10.27
C LEU A 300 11.83 -3.33 -10.58
N VAL A 301 12.51 -4.20 -11.33
CA VAL A 301 11.97 -5.52 -11.65
C VAL A 301 12.10 -6.43 -10.42
N ASP A 302 13.26 -6.44 -9.76
CA ASP A 302 13.46 -7.18 -8.52
C ASP A 302 12.56 -6.64 -7.39
N TRP A 303 12.32 -5.32 -7.37
CA TRP A 303 11.42 -4.68 -6.42
C TRP A 303 9.97 -5.13 -6.51
N GLN A 304 9.55 -5.51 -7.72
CA GLN A 304 8.20 -5.96 -8.00
C GLN A 304 8.03 -7.48 -7.91
N ARG A 305 9.04 -8.23 -7.43
CA ARG A 305 8.92 -9.67 -7.18
C ARG A 305 8.30 -9.93 -5.80
N GLU A 306 7.47 -10.97 -5.71
CA GLU A 306 6.97 -11.50 -4.43
C GLU A 306 8.14 -11.89 -3.49
N VAL A 307 9.17 -12.50 -4.07
CA VAL A 307 10.40 -12.86 -3.35
C VAL A 307 11.57 -12.08 -3.96
N PRO A 308 11.93 -10.92 -3.38
CA PRO A 308 13.03 -10.10 -3.88
C PRO A 308 14.40 -10.74 -3.59
N SER A 309 15.42 -10.34 -4.35
CA SER A 309 16.78 -10.79 -4.12
C SER A 309 17.32 -10.37 -2.75
N PHE A 310 18.34 -11.08 -2.26
CA PHE A 310 19.01 -10.71 -1.02
C PHE A 310 19.63 -9.30 -1.09
N GLY A 311 20.18 -8.92 -2.24
CA GLY A 311 20.77 -7.59 -2.44
C GLY A 311 19.75 -6.47 -2.28
N LEU A 312 18.55 -6.66 -2.84
CA LEU A 312 17.46 -5.70 -2.68
C LEU A 312 16.96 -5.64 -1.23
N LYS A 313 16.86 -6.79 -0.54
CA LYS A 313 16.50 -6.80 0.90
C LYS A 313 17.49 -6.00 1.74
N VAL A 314 18.79 -6.12 1.48
CA VAL A 314 19.84 -5.32 2.16
C VAL A 314 19.69 -3.83 1.85
N SER A 315 19.46 -3.48 0.57
CA SER A 315 19.26 -2.09 0.13
C SER A 315 18.05 -1.49 0.84
N ARG A 316 16.94 -2.23 0.88
CA ARG A 316 15.69 -1.87 1.58
C ARG A 316 15.90 -1.61 3.05
N THR A 317 16.62 -2.48 3.76
CA THR A 317 16.89 -2.29 5.20
C THR A 317 17.68 -1.01 5.48
N ARG A 318 18.64 -0.65 4.62
CA ARG A 318 19.39 0.61 4.77
C ARG A 318 18.51 1.82 4.43
N ALA A 319 17.75 1.73 3.35
CA ALA A 319 16.83 2.79 2.93
C ALA A 319 15.74 3.05 3.97
N ALA A 320 15.19 2.01 4.60
CA ALA A 320 14.21 2.14 5.68
C ALA A 320 14.74 3.02 6.83
N GLY A 321 16.02 2.89 7.19
CA GLY A 321 16.64 3.76 8.19
C GLY A 321 16.67 5.24 7.79
N VAL A 322 16.91 5.53 6.50
CA VAL A 322 16.89 6.91 5.96
C VAL A 322 15.46 7.43 5.88
N VAL A 323 14.50 6.60 5.42
CA VAL A 323 13.08 6.96 5.37
C VAL A 323 12.58 7.33 6.77
N ALA A 324 12.81 6.47 7.76
CA ALA A 324 12.44 6.73 9.15
C ALA A 324 13.08 8.02 9.69
N GLN A 325 14.36 8.26 9.39
CA GLN A 325 15.06 9.47 9.83
C GLN A 325 14.46 10.74 9.24
N LEU A 326 14.14 10.75 7.95
CA LEU A 326 13.53 11.90 7.28
C LEU A 326 12.08 12.10 7.74
N ALA A 327 11.29 11.03 7.85
CA ALA A 327 9.92 11.08 8.33
C ALA A 327 9.83 11.66 9.75
N ARG A 328 10.68 11.23 10.69
CA ARG A 328 10.76 11.80 12.04
C ARG A 328 11.15 13.27 12.04
N ALA A 329 12.11 13.67 11.19
CA ALA A 329 12.53 15.07 11.10
C ALA A 329 11.42 15.98 10.55
N VAL A 330 10.71 15.52 9.52
CA VAL A 330 9.54 16.20 8.98
C VAL A 330 8.44 16.29 10.03
N TYR A 331 8.06 15.17 10.64
CA TYR A 331 7.04 15.13 11.70
C TYR A 331 7.38 16.08 12.86
N ALA A 332 8.63 16.11 13.32
CA ALA A 332 9.06 17.04 14.37
C ALA A 332 8.91 18.52 13.97
N ALA A 333 8.99 18.83 12.68
CA ALA A 333 8.86 20.20 12.17
C ALA A 333 7.39 20.61 11.92
N VAL A 334 6.53 19.68 11.48
CA VAL A 334 5.16 20.01 11.00
C VAL A 334 4.04 19.43 11.85
N GLY A 335 4.32 18.48 12.74
CA GLY A 335 3.33 17.72 13.50
C GLY A 335 2.34 16.95 12.59
N GLY A 336 1.14 16.69 13.09
CA GLY A 336 0.07 16.04 12.35
C GLY A 336 -0.01 14.55 12.64
N GLU A 337 -0.24 13.74 11.61
CA GLU A 337 -0.43 12.29 11.72
C GLU A 337 0.55 11.55 10.79
N VAL A 338 1.03 10.38 11.20
CA VAL A 338 1.95 9.56 10.40
C VAL A 338 1.25 8.28 9.97
N ALA A 339 1.41 7.89 8.71
CA ALA A 339 0.90 6.65 8.16
C ALA A 339 1.99 5.84 7.46
N ASP A 340 1.89 4.51 7.52
CA ASP A 340 2.75 3.61 6.72
C ASP A 340 2.34 3.61 5.24
N GLN A 341 3.12 2.88 4.44
CA GLN A 341 2.88 2.68 3.01
C GLN A 341 1.50 2.07 2.69
N ASP A 342 0.90 1.38 3.65
CA ASP A 342 -0.42 0.75 3.53
C ASP A 342 -1.56 1.65 4.03
N GLU A 343 -1.25 2.91 4.33
CA GLU A 343 -2.18 3.95 4.80
C GLU A 343 -2.76 3.68 6.21
N PHE A 344 -2.07 2.91 7.06
CA PHE A 344 -2.42 2.76 8.48
C PHE A 344 -1.68 3.78 9.34
N LEU A 345 -2.36 4.38 10.32
CA LEU A 345 -1.69 5.29 11.26
C LEU A 345 -0.65 4.53 12.07
N MET A 346 0.42 5.24 12.38
CA MET A 346 1.48 4.79 13.26
C MET A 346 1.65 5.79 14.39
N ASP A 347 2.10 5.30 15.54
CA ASP A 347 2.68 6.21 16.52
C ASP A 347 3.95 6.83 15.89
N PRO A 348 4.12 8.16 15.91
CA PRO A 348 5.35 8.79 15.46
C PRO A 348 6.62 8.28 16.16
N GLU A 349 6.51 7.71 17.36
CA GLU A 349 7.62 7.06 18.08
C GLU A 349 8.02 5.70 17.47
N ASP A 350 7.11 5.04 16.74
CA ASP A 350 7.32 3.74 16.09
C ASP A 350 7.91 3.85 14.67
N VAL A 351 8.02 5.08 14.14
CA VAL A 351 8.64 5.40 12.85
C VAL A 351 10.12 5.11 12.86
#